data_AF-A0A821BTY2-F1
#
_entry.id   AF-A0A821BTY2-F1
#
_cell.length_a   1.000
_cell.length_b   1.000
_cell.length_c   1.000
_cell.angle_alpha   90.00
_cell.angle_beta   90.00
_cell.angle_gamma   90.00
#
_symmetry.space_group_name_H-M   'P 1'
#
loop_
_entity.id
_entity.type
_entity.pdbx_description
1 polymer ?
#
loop_
_entity_poly.entity_id
_entity_poly.type
_entity_poly.pdbx_seq_one_letter_code
_entity_poly.pdbx_strand_id
1 'polypeptide(L)'
;MPSRDNIIMTIPYIIRILSRYLLPFILSFGNISCVLSIIVFLQKSMRKNPSGLYFLSSTLCNIIFINTMIIATILYFGFNIDPSGNILIICRIQFYIGFVTTILSSTFLVLSSIDRYII
;
A
#
# COMPACT_ATOMS: atom_id res chain seq x y z
N MET A 1 26.65 -18.50 27.60
CA MET A 1 26.28 -17.44 26.63
C MET A 1 25.41 -18.04 25.53
N PRO A 2 24.06 -18.07 25.68
CA PRO A 2 23.14 -18.51 24.63
C PRO A 2 22.05 -17.45 24.38
N SER A 3 22.44 -16.22 24.04
CA SER A 3 21.50 -15.09 23.94
C SER A 3 21.31 -14.55 22.53
N ARG A 4 22.28 -14.74 21.61
CA ARG A 4 22.18 -14.24 20.23
C ARG A 4 21.38 -15.16 19.30
N ASP A 5 21.51 -16.47 19.45
CA ASP A 5 20.89 -17.43 18.52
C ASP A 5 19.36 -17.46 18.62
N ASN A 6 18.83 -17.23 19.83
CA ASN A 6 17.39 -17.15 20.07
C ASN A 6 16.75 -15.93 19.38
N ILE A 7 17.46 -14.80 19.30
CA ILE A 7 16.95 -13.57 18.67
C ILE A 7 16.87 -13.76 17.15
N ILE A 8 17.89 -14.38 16.55
CA ILE A 8 17.97 -14.62 15.11
C ILE A 8 16.85 -15.54 14.62
N MET A 9 16.42 -16.51 15.44
CA MET A 9 15.31 -17.41 15.09
C MET A 9 13.92 -16.82 15.39
N THR A 10 13.80 -15.89 16.33
CA THR A 10 12.49 -15.34 16.74
C THR A 10 11.94 -14.30 15.75
N ILE A 11 12.80 -13.45 15.17
CA ILE A 11 12.41 -12.41 14.21
C ILE A 11 11.68 -12.97 12.97
N PRO A 12 12.23 -13.96 12.23
CA PRO A 12 11.57 -14.49 11.05
C PRO A 12 10.25 -15.19 11.38
N TYR A 13 10.14 -15.79 12.57
CA TYR A 13 8.92 -16.42 13.05
C TYR A 13 7.80 -15.38 13.27
N ILE A 14 8.12 -14.26 13.95
CA ILE A 14 7.17 -13.17 14.17
C ILE A 14 6.74 -12.54 12.84
N ILE A 15 7.69 -12.26 11.94
CA ILE A 15 7.39 -11.68 10.61
C ILE A 15 6.45 -12.59 9.84
N ARG A 16 6.66 -13.90 9.89
CA ARG A 16 5.79 -14.87 9.20
C ARG A 16 4.37 -14.85 9.73
N ILE A 17 4.18 -14.83 11.05
CA ILE A 17 2.85 -14.74 11.66
C ILE A 17 2.17 -13.42 11.30
N LEU A 18 2.87 -12.31 11.46
CA LEU A 18 2.35 -10.98 11.15
C LEU A 18 1.98 -10.88 9.66
N SER A 19 2.84 -11.38 8.79
CA SER A 19 2.60 -11.34 7.34
C SER A 19 1.47 -12.26 6.90
N ARG A 20 1.22 -13.35 7.63
CA ARG A 20 0.18 -14.31 7.29
C ARG A 20 -1.21 -13.88 7.77
N TYR A 21 -1.31 -13.18 8.89
CA TYR A 21 -2.60 -12.81 9.49
C TYR A 21 -2.90 -11.32 9.42
N LEU A 22 -1.92 -10.46 9.70
CA LEU A 22 -2.12 -9.02 9.73
C LEU A 22 -2.20 -8.43 8.31
N LEU A 23 -1.32 -8.85 7.39
CA LEU A 23 -1.31 -8.29 6.03
C LEU A 23 -2.59 -8.58 5.24
N PRO A 24 -3.21 -9.79 5.28
CA PRO A 24 -4.50 -10.02 4.60
C PRO A 24 -5.65 -9.22 5.22
N PHE A 25 -5.60 -8.99 6.54
CA PHE A 25 -6.56 -8.13 7.22
C PHE A 25 -6.44 -6.68 6.74
N ILE A 26 -5.21 -6.15 6.69
CA ILE A 26 -4.89 -4.82 6.15
C ILE A 26 -5.30 -4.75 4.67
N LEU A 27 -5.04 -5.78 3.87
CA LEU A 27 -5.43 -5.85 2.46
C LEU A 27 -6.95 -5.72 2.31
N SER A 28 -7.72 -6.44 3.13
CA SER A 28 -9.18 -6.44 3.07
C SER A 28 -9.74 -5.07 3.46
N PHE A 29 -9.31 -4.54 4.61
CA PHE A 29 -9.74 -3.22 5.09
C PHE A 29 -9.26 -2.08 4.17
N GLY A 30 -8.05 -2.19 3.63
CA GLY A 30 -7.49 -1.23 2.69
C GLY A 30 -8.28 -1.14 1.39
N ASN A 31 -8.67 -2.28 0.82
CA ASN A 31 -9.54 -2.30 -0.37
C ASN A 31 -10.94 -1.74 -0.04
N ILE A 32 -11.54 -2.10 1.09
CA ILE A 32 -12.83 -1.55 1.52
C ILE A 32 -12.75 -0.03 1.65
N SER A 33 -11.71 0.50 2.30
CA SER A 33 -11.47 1.93 2.47
C SER A 33 -11.35 2.65 1.12
N CYS A 34 -10.63 2.04 0.17
CA CYS A 34 -10.48 2.62 -1.16
C CYS A 34 -11.79 2.62 -1.95
N VAL A 35 -12.56 1.53 -1.90
CA VAL A 35 -13.88 1.45 -2.55
C VAL A 35 -14.83 2.50 -1.98
N LEU A 36 -14.89 2.63 -0.65
CA LEU A 36 -15.72 3.64 0.00
C LEU A 36 -15.30 5.06 -0.41
N SER A 37 -14.00 5.32 -0.46
CA SER A 37 -13.45 6.61 -0.87
C SER A 37 -13.84 6.93 -2.32
N ILE A 38 -13.69 5.97 -3.25
CA ILE A 38 -14.11 6.15 -4.65
C ILE A 38 -15.61 6.47 -4.72
N ILE A 39 -16.46 5.74 -4.00
CA ILE A 39 -17.92 5.97 -4.00
C ILE A 39 -18.25 7.39 -3.54
N VAL A 40 -17.64 7.85 -2.44
CA VAL A 40 -17.85 9.19 -1.89
C VAL A 40 -17.38 10.27 -2.86
N PHE A 41 -16.20 10.13 -3.46
CA PHE A 41 -15.66 11.12 -4.41
C PHE A 41 -16.32 11.08 -5.79
N LEU A 42 -16.94 9.95 -6.18
CA LEU A 42 -17.76 9.88 -7.40
C LEU A 42 -19.09 10.61 -7.26
N GLN A 43 -19.54 10.89 -6.03
CA GLN A 43 -20.80 11.59 -5.80
C GLN A 43 -20.76 13.00 -6.42
N LYS A 44 -21.84 13.37 -7.12
CA LYS A 44 -21.96 14.60 -7.92
C LYS A 44 -21.69 15.88 -7.09
N SER A 45 -21.87 15.82 -5.77
CA SER A 45 -21.61 16.91 -4.84
C SER A 45 -20.12 17.24 -4.68
N MET A 46 -19.22 16.25 -4.78
CA MET A 46 -17.79 16.44 -4.52
C MET A 46 -16.98 16.78 -5.78
N ARG A 47 -17.51 16.50 -6.98
CA ARG A 47 -16.85 16.80 -8.27
C ARG A 47 -16.72 18.30 -8.57
N LYS A 48 -17.39 19.17 -7.81
CA LYS A 48 -17.26 20.62 -7.94
C LYS A 48 -15.97 21.16 -7.33
N ASN A 49 -15.36 20.42 -6.40
CA ASN A 49 -14.15 20.88 -5.71
C ASN A 49 -12.91 20.18 -6.29
N PRO A 50 -11.89 20.93 -6.74
CA PRO A 50 -10.65 20.37 -7.28
C PRO A 50 -9.93 19.47 -6.26
N SER A 51 -9.93 19.83 -4.97
CA SER A 51 -9.47 18.98 -3.85
C SER A 51 -10.02 17.55 -3.85
N GLY A 52 -11.29 17.34 -4.22
CA GLY A 52 -11.89 16.00 -4.29
C GLY A 52 -11.27 15.12 -5.40
N LEU A 53 -10.81 15.73 -6.49
CA LEU A 53 -10.16 15.02 -7.60
C LEU A 53 -8.73 14.57 -7.23
N TYR A 54 -8.00 15.40 -6.50
CA TYR A 54 -6.68 15.04 -5.98
C TYR A 54 -6.76 13.88 -4.98
N PHE A 55 -7.77 13.89 -4.11
CA PHE A 55 -7.99 12.81 -3.16
C PHE A 55 -8.39 11.49 -3.85
N LEU A 56 -9.22 11.56 -4.89
CA LEU A 56 -9.55 10.40 -5.72
C LEU A 56 -8.29 9.83 -6.41
N SER A 57 -7.42 10.70 -6.94
CA SER A 57 -6.16 10.29 -7.58
C SER A 57 -5.20 9.62 -6.59
N SER A 58 -5.08 10.17 -5.37
CA SER A 58 -4.33 9.55 -4.27
C SER A 58 -4.88 8.17 -3.90
N THR A 59 -6.20 8.03 -3.84
CA THR A 59 -6.88 6.76 -3.55
C THR A 59 -6.57 5.71 -4.60
N LEU A 60 -6.57 6.07 -5.89
CA LEU A 60 -6.20 5.15 -6.98
C LEU A 60 -4.74 4.68 -6.86
N CYS A 61 -3.81 5.58 -6.53
CA CYS A 61 -2.41 5.21 -6.26
C CYS A 61 -2.31 4.23 -5.08
N ASN A 62 -3.08 4.45 -4.01
CA ASN A 62 -3.12 3.54 -2.86
C ASN A 62 -3.68 2.16 -3.22
N ILE A 63 -4.69 2.05 -4.09
CA ILE A 63 -5.18 0.75 -4.57
C ILE A 63 -4.07 -0.01 -5.30
N ILE A 64 -3.35 0.67 -6.19
CA ILE A 64 -2.25 0.07 -6.95
C ILE A 64 -1.14 -0.39 -5.98
N PHE A 65 -0.78 0.44 -5.00
CA PHE A 65 0.21 0.09 -3.99
C PHE A 65 -0.21 -1.14 -3.17
N ILE A 66 -1.43 -1.15 -2.63
CA ILE A 66 -1.96 -2.26 -1.82
C ILE A 66 -1.96 -3.56 -2.63
N ASN A 67 -2.44 -3.52 -3.87
CA ASN A 67 -2.53 -4.72 -4.69
C ASN A 67 -1.16 -5.21 -5.19
N THR A 68 -0.17 -4.34 -5.38
CA THR A 68 1.16 -4.78 -5.87
C THR A 68 2.11 -5.13 -4.73
N MET A 69 2.23 -4.26 -3.72
CA MET A 69 3.21 -4.42 -2.64
C MET A 69 2.74 -5.38 -1.56
N ILE A 70 1.51 -5.23 -1.06
CA ILE A 70 1.02 -6.05 0.05
C ILE A 70 0.80 -7.49 -0.39
N ILE A 71 0.23 -7.72 -1.58
CA ILE A 71 0.03 -9.07 -2.13
C ILE A 71 1.38 -9.80 -2.30
N ALA A 72 2.37 -9.13 -2.88
CA ALA A 72 3.70 -9.72 -3.04
C ALA A 72 4.40 -9.98 -1.70
N THR A 73 4.20 -9.10 -0.70
CA THR A 73 4.72 -9.31 0.67
C THR A 73 4.06 -10.53 1.33
N ILE A 74 2.75 -10.73 1.14
CA ILE A 74 2.02 -11.91 1.62
C ILE A 74 2.55 -13.18 0.94
N LEU A 75 2.77 -13.15 -0.38
CA LEU A 75 3.33 -14.29 -1.11
C LEU A 75 4.73 -14.67 -0.61
N TYR A 76 5.61 -13.67 -0.47
CA TYR A 76 7.00 -13.86 -0.04
C TYR A 76 7.07 -14.36 1.42
N PHE A 77 6.59 -13.56 2.37
CA PHE A 77 6.75 -13.88 3.80
C PHE A 77 5.73 -14.89 4.32
N GLY A 78 4.51 -14.91 3.77
CA GLY A 78 3.44 -15.80 4.21
C GLY A 78 3.52 -17.19 3.58
N PHE A 79 3.77 -17.26 2.27
CA PHE A 79 3.73 -18.51 1.49
C PHE A 79 5.11 -18.97 0.98
N ASN A 80 6.19 -18.21 1.20
CA ASN A 80 7.53 -18.53 0.71
C ASN A 80 7.60 -18.69 -0.82
N ILE A 81 6.73 -17.97 -1.53
CA ILE A 81 6.70 -17.94 -2.99
C ILE A 81 7.39 -16.64 -3.41
N ASP A 82 8.53 -16.77 -4.09
CA ASP A 82 9.37 -15.65 -4.53
C ASP A 82 9.21 -15.37 -6.03
N PRO A 83 8.14 -14.69 -6.47
CA PRO A 83 8.00 -14.30 -7.87
C PRO A 83 9.14 -13.35 -8.31
N SER A 84 9.63 -12.54 -7.37
CA SER A 84 10.73 -11.59 -7.56
C SER A 84 12.12 -12.23 -7.62
N GLY A 85 12.29 -13.42 -7.01
CA GLY A 85 13.53 -14.20 -7.09
C GLY A 85 13.71 -14.88 -8.45
N ASN A 86 12.59 -15.30 -9.06
CA ASN A 86 12.61 -15.92 -10.39
C ASN A 86 12.75 -14.92 -11.54
N ILE A 87 12.19 -13.71 -11.41
CA ILE A 87 12.13 -12.73 -12.51
C ILE A 87 12.54 -11.34 -11.99
N LEU A 88 13.79 -10.95 -12.28
CA LEU A 88 14.37 -9.64 -11.90
C LEU A 88 13.53 -8.44 -12.38
N ILE A 89 12.85 -8.56 -13.52
CA ILE A 89 11.96 -7.53 -14.05
C ILE A 89 10.79 -7.25 -13.08
N ILE A 90 10.19 -8.30 -12.52
CA ILE A 90 9.03 -8.17 -11.62
C ILE A 90 9.45 -7.47 -10.34
N CYS A 91 10.61 -7.83 -9.78
CA CYS A 91 11.16 -7.17 -8.60
C CYS A 91 11.38 -5.65 -8.83
N ARG A 92 11.97 -5.27 -9.97
CA ARG A 92 12.20 -3.86 -10.32
C ARG A 92 10.92 -3.08 -10.52
N ILE A 93 9.96 -3.65 -11.26
CA ILE A 93 8.65 -3.04 -11.49
C ILE A 93 7.93 -2.84 -10.17
N GLN A 94 7.95 -3.83 -9.29
CA GLN A 94 7.31 -3.78 -8.00
C GLN A 94 7.92 -2.68 -7.12
N PHE A 95 9.25 -2.61 -7.01
CA PHE A 95 9.93 -1.54 -6.27
C PHE A 95 9.64 -0.15 -6.83
N TYR A 96 9.66 -0.02 -8.16
CA TYR A 96 9.36 1.23 -8.85
C TYR A 96 7.93 1.69 -8.58
N ILE A 97 6.94 0.81 -8.78
CA ILE A 97 5.53 1.11 -8.51
C ILE A 97 5.34 1.48 -7.04
N GLY A 98 5.94 0.73 -6.11
CA GLY A 98 5.84 1.01 -4.68
C GLY A 98 6.36 2.39 -4.30
N PHE A 99 7.54 2.76 -4.82
CA PHE A 99 8.14 4.07 -4.57
C PHE A 99 7.32 5.21 -5.18
N VAL A 100 6.96 5.07 -6.46
CA VAL A 100 6.20 6.06 -7.21
C VAL A 100 4.84 6.31 -6.58
N THR A 101 4.07 5.27 -6.28
CA THR A 101 2.74 5.40 -5.65
C THR A 101 2.79 6.05 -4.27
N THR A 102 3.83 5.79 -3.47
CA THR A 102 4.01 6.42 -2.14
C THR A 102 4.26 7.93 -2.27
N ILE A 103 5.12 8.33 -3.20
CA ILE A 103 5.40 9.74 -3.48
C ILE A 103 4.16 10.41 -4.04
N LEU A 104 3.51 9.82 -5.04
CA LEU A 104 2.29 10.37 -5.64
C LEU A 104 1.19 10.57 -4.59
N SER A 105 0.92 9.55 -3.78
CA SER A 105 -0.08 9.63 -2.70
C SER A 105 0.19 10.79 -1.74
N SER A 106 1.45 10.97 -1.33
CA SER A 106 1.88 12.07 -0.45
C SER A 106 1.76 13.43 -1.14
N THR A 107 2.20 13.54 -2.40
CA THR A 107 2.15 14.79 -3.17
C THR A 107 0.71 15.24 -3.43
N PHE A 108 -0.21 14.32 -3.71
CA PHE A 108 -1.63 14.64 -3.89
C PHE A 108 -2.30 15.13 -2.61
N LEU A 109 -1.92 14.59 -1.45
CA LEU A 109 -2.40 15.09 -0.14
C LEU A 109 -1.89 16.51 0.14
N VAL A 110 -0.62 16.78 -0.18
CA VAL A 110 -0.04 18.13 -0.06
C VAL A 110 -0.73 19.11 -1.00
N LEU A 111 -0.91 18.75 -2.28
CA LEU A 111 -1.61 19.58 -3.26
C LEU A 111 -3.05 19.87 -2.82
N SER A 112 -3.75 18.85 -2.30
CA SER A 112 -5.11 19.03 -1.76
C SER A 112 -5.15 19.97 -0.55
N SER A 113 -4.09 20.02 0.25
CA SER A 113 -4.01 20.93 1.41
C SER A 113 -3.73 22.36 0.98
N ILE A 114 -2.89 22.55 -0.04
CA ILE A 114 -2.60 23.85 -0.64
C ILE A 114 -3.84 24.41 -1.33
N ASP A 115 -4.55 23.59 -2.13
CA ASP A 115 -5.79 23.97 -2.81
C ASP A 115 -6.84 24.50 -1.81
N ARG A 116 -6.96 23.85 -0.66
CA ARG A 116 -7.86 24.28 0.42
C ARG A 116 -7.39 25.51 1.20
N TYR A 117 -6.09 25.81 1.20
CA TYR A 117 -5.56 27.02 1.85
C TYR A 117 -5.73 28.27 0.98
N ILE A 118 -5.68 28.10 -0.35
CA ILE A 118 -5.78 29.20 -1.32
C ILE A 118 -7.24 29.64 -1.54
N ILE A 119 -8.20 28.72 -1.41
CA ILE A 119 -9.65 28.97 -1.47
C ILE A 119 -10.18 29.44 -0.12
#